data_AF-A0A7L4PKW3-F1
#
_entry.id   AF-A0A7L4PKW3-F1
#
_cell.length_a   1.000
_cell.length_b   1.000
_cell.length_c   1.000
_cell.angle_alpha   90.00
_cell.angle_beta   90.00
_cell.angle_gamma   90.00
#
_symmetry.space_group_name_H-M   'P 1'
#
loop_
_entity.id
_entity.type
_entity.pdbx_description
1 polymer ?
#
loop_
_entity_poly.entity_id
_entity_poly.type
_entity_poly.pdbx_seq_one_letter_code
_entity_poly.pdbx_strand_id
1 'polypeptide(L)'
;MQSAHRSSIDVKNSYDFYVLAFKEFTKENFSDAFLYYDRADYELTSAVNEAKHNLRGLRIHSSRTISFFFKLYGLYAVIYGVIAASIFATLIYRVSDVRLLDVPLWSSLFAGLGSSAQILTGVVDDLRKQGIVTRYKRIWYTALPFLSLIFGYMAYLLFSSGLVAFNLGSDERIFSTMFVCFLTGFLTNWIIDQLSKLSKNM
;
A
#
# COMPACT_ATOMS: atom_id res chain seq x y z
N MET A 1 -5.17 8.88 -18.56
CA MET A 1 -5.34 8.72 -20.03
C MET A 1 -4.05 8.32 -20.76
N GLN A 2 -2.93 9.07 -20.67
CA GLN A 2 -1.67 8.68 -21.35
C GLN A 2 -1.18 7.26 -21.03
N SER A 3 -1.38 6.79 -19.80
CA SER A 3 -1.03 5.42 -19.38
C SER A 3 -1.91 4.35 -20.02
N ALA A 4 -3.21 4.62 -20.20
CA ALA A 4 -4.20 3.73 -20.82
C ALA A 4 -4.03 3.66 -22.35
N HIS A 5 -3.78 4.80 -23.00
CA HIS A 5 -3.47 4.84 -24.44
C HIS A 5 -2.14 4.12 -24.77
N ARG A 6 -1.14 4.18 -23.89
CA ARG A 6 0.13 3.44 -24.03
C ARG A 6 0.01 1.93 -23.77
N SER A 7 -1.11 1.48 -23.20
CA SER A 7 -1.37 0.07 -22.88
C SER A 7 -2.39 -0.58 -23.83
N SER A 8 -2.55 -0.01 -25.04
CA SER A 8 -3.40 -0.48 -26.14
C SER A 8 -4.88 -0.66 -25.78
N ILE A 9 -5.36 0.12 -24.81
CA ILE A 9 -6.80 0.27 -24.54
C ILE A 9 -7.29 1.39 -25.45
N ASP A 10 -8.41 1.20 -26.13
CA ASP A 10 -9.00 2.25 -26.96
C ASP A 10 -9.65 3.30 -26.05
N VAL A 11 -8.95 4.42 -25.84
CA VAL A 11 -9.38 5.52 -24.97
C VAL A 11 -9.79 6.74 -25.79
N LYS A 12 -9.97 6.57 -27.11
CA LYS A 12 -10.18 7.69 -28.04
C LYS A 12 -11.38 8.54 -27.65
N ASN A 13 -12.52 7.90 -27.38
CA ASN A 13 -13.76 8.59 -26.99
C ASN A 13 -13.61 9.36 -25.67
N SER A 14 -12.97 8.75 -24.66
CA SER A 14 -12.71 9.41 -23.37
C SER A 14 -11.76 10.61 -23.51
N TYR A 15 -10.73 10.50 -24.36
CA TYR A 15 -9.81 11.60 -24.64
C TYR A 15 -10.51 12.77 -25.37
N ASP A 16 -11.39 12.47 -26.33
CA ASP A 16 -12.14 13.48 -27.06
C ASP A 16 -13.08 14.27 -26.12
N PHE A 17 -13.78 13.59 -25.21
CA PHE A 17 -14.59 14.25 -24.18
C PHE A 17 -13.76 15.06 -23.18
N TYR A 18 -12.56 14.60 -22.82
CA TYR A 18 -11.65 15.36 -21.97
C TYR A 18 -11.17 16.66 -22.62
N VAL A 19 -10.85 16.61 -23.92
CA VAL A 19 -10.46 17.81 -24.69
C VAL A 19 -11.63 18.79 -24.81
N LEU A 20 -12.86 18.29 -24.97
CA LEU A 20 -14.07 19.12 -24.95
C LEU A 20 -14.29 19.77 -23.59
N ALA A 21 -14.14 19.01 -22.50
CA ALA A 21 -14.21 19.55 -21.14
C ALA A 21 -13.19 20.68 -20.92
N PHE A 22 -11.95 20.49 -21.37
CA PHE A 22 -10.90 21.50 -21.25
C PHE A 22 -11.20 22.76 -22.07
N LYS A 23 -11.76 22.60 -23.29
CA LYS A 23 -12.18 23.73 -24.13
C LYS A 23 -13.31 24.54 -23.48
N GLU A 24 -14.32 23.88 -22.93
CA GLU A 24 -15.43 24.56 -22.24
C GLU A 24 -14.99 25.18 -20.91
N PHE A 25 -14.05 24.57 -20.21
CA PHE A 25 -13.42 25.16 -19.03
C PHE A 25 -12.67 26.45 -19.36
N THR A 26 -11.98 26.48 -20.51
CA THR A 26 -11.26 27.68 -20.99
C THR A 26 -12.22 28.82 -21.37
N LYS A 27 -13.49 28.50 -21.67
CA LYS A 27 -14.54 29.49 -21.96
C LYS A 27 -15.33 29.92 -20.71
N GLU A 28 -14.86 29.55 -19.51
CA GLU A 28 -15.52 29.80 -18.22
C GLU A 28 -16.92 29.16 -18.09
N ASN A 29 -17.27 28.19 -18.94
CA ASN A 29 -18.54 27.50 -18.89
C ASN A 29 -18.44 26.23 -18.02
N PHE A 30 -18.46 26.45 -16.70
CA PHE A 30 -18.13 25.42 -15.71
C PHE A 30 -19.12 24.24 -15.65
N SER A 31 -20.41 24.47 -15.93
CA SER A 31 -21.43 23.41 -15.90
C SER A 31 -21.20 22.37 -17.00
N ASP A 32 -20.94 22.83 -18.22
CA ASP A 32 -20.71 21.95 -19.36
C ASP A 32 -19.34 21.29 -19.27
N ALA A 33 -18.33 22.02 -18.80
CA ALA A 33 -17.00 21.45 -18.53
C ALA A 33 -17.06 20.28 -17.54
N PHE A 34 -17.87 20.40 -16.47
CA PHE A 34 -18.05 19.31 -15.51
C PHE A 34 -18.77 18.11 -16.13
N LEU A 35 -19.81 18.35 -16.93
CA LEU A 35 -20.58 17.29 -17.59
C LEU A 35 -19.72 16.51 -18.60
N TYR A 36 -18.89 17.19 -19.39
CA TYR A 36 -17.96 16.55 -20.31
C TYR A 36 -16.83 15.80 -19.59
N TYR A 37 -16.39 16.31 -18.43
CA TYR A 37 -15.39 15.62 -17.61
C TYR A 37 -15.95 14.33 -17.00
N ASP A 38 -17.15 14.37 -16.44
CA ASP A 38 -17.83 13.19 -15.89
C ASP A 38 -18.07 12.13 -16.96
N ARG A 39 -18.49 12.58 -18.16
CA ARG A 39 -18.65 11.69 -19.32
C ARG A 39 -17.32 11.11 -19.81
N ALA A 40 -16.23 11.88 -19.77
CA ALA A 40 -14.90 11.37 -20.10
C ALA A 40 -14.44 10.29 -19.13
N ASP A 41 -14.77 10.42 -17.84
CA ASP A 41 -14.43 9.43 -16.80
C ASP A 41 -15.30 8.17 -16.90
N TYR A 42 -16.59 8.33 -17.22
CA TYR A 42 -17.49 7.22 -17.52
C TYR A 42 -16.99 6.38 -18.72
N GLU A 43 -16.66 7.03 -19.84
CA GLU A 43 -16.13 6.36 -21.03
C GLU A 43 -14.76 5.72 -20.77
N LEU A 44 -13.91 6.35 -19.95
CA LEU A 44 -12.64 5.76 -19.52
C LEU A 44 -12.88 4.47 -18.73
N THR A 45 -13.83 4.51 -17.79
CA THR A 45 -14.17 3.38 -16.93
C THR A 45 -14.81 2.24 -17.73
N SER A 46 -15.67 2.58 -18.70
CA SER A 46 -16.28 1.63 -19.63
C SER A 46 -15.21 0.92 -20.49
N ALA A 47 -14.32 1.69 -21.14
CA ALA A 47 -13.23 1.14 -21.96
C ALA A 47 -12.27 0.26 -21.15
N VAL A 48 -11.99 0.61 -19.89
CA VAL A 48 -11.18 -0.21 -18.97
C VAL A 48 -11.92 -1.50 -18.58
N ASN A 49 -13.23 -1.45 -18.34
CA ASN A 49 -14.04 -2.63 -18.01
C ASN A 49 -14.24 -3.57 -19.21
N GLU A 50 -14.38 -3.03 -20.41
CA GLU A 50 -14.45 -3.82 -21.64
C GLU A 50 -13.11 -4.52 -21.92
N ALA A 51 -11.99 -3.83 -21.71
CA ALA A 51 -10.65 -4.44 -21.75
C ALA A 51 -10.47 -5.53 -20.68
N LYS A 52 -11.08 -5.39 -19.49
CA LYS A 52 -11.11 -6.42 -18.44
C LYS A 52 -11.90 -7.66 -18.85
N HIS A 53 -13.01 -7.52 -19.58
CA HIS A 53 -13.77 -8.66 -20.11
C HIS A 53 -13.02 -9.38 -21.23
N ASN A 54 -12.31 -8.64 -22.09
CA ASN A 54 -11.45 -9.21 -23.14
C ASN A 54 -10.20 -9.93 -22.57
N LEU A 55 -9.79 -9.64 -21.34
CA LEU A 55 -8.74 -10.39 -20.61
C LEU A 55 -9.17 -11.82 -20.25
N ARG A 56 -10.47 -12.07 -20.01
CA ARG A 56 -11.01 -13.43 -19.80
C ARG A 56 -11.06 -14.25 -21.10
N GLY A 57 -10.97 -13.59 -22.26
CA GLY A 57 -10.96 -14.18 -23.59
C GLY A 57 -9.64 -13.95 -24.33
N LEU A 58 -8.51 -14.37 -23.76
CA LEU A 58 -7.27 -14.69 -24.50
C LEU A 58 -6.77 -13.71 -25.58
N ARG A 59 -6.95 -12.39 -25.40
CA ARG A 59 -6.27 -11.36 -26.22
C ARG A 59 -5.34 -10.52 -25.34
N ILE A 60 -4.30 -11.16 -24.82
CA ILE A 60 -3.19 -10.49 -24.13
C ILE A 60 -2.38 -9.72 -25.19
N HIS A 61 -2.73 -8.47 -25.45
CA HIS A 61 -2.12 -7.73 -26.56
C HIS A 61 -0.73 -7.16 -26.24
N SER A 62 -0.30 -7.09 -24.97
CA SER A 62 1.08 -6.70 -24.62
C SER A 62 1.41 -6.89 -23.12
N SER A 63 2.69 -7.13 -22.79
CA SER A 63 3.26 -7.02 -21.43
C SER A 63 2.91 -5.68 -20.75
N ARG A 64 2.74 -4.62 -21.55
CA ARG A 64 2.34 -3.29 -21.08
C ARG A 64 0.92 -3.24 -20.52
N THR A 65 -0.01 -3.99 -21.09
CA THR A 65 -1.41 -4.07 -20.62
C THR A 65 -1.44 -4.80 -19.27
N ILE A 66 -0.73 -5.91 -19.13
CA ILE A 66 -0.55 -6.61 -17.84
C ILE A 66 0.05 -5.67 -16.80
N SER A 67 1.11 -4.93 -17.15
CA SER A 67 1.69 -3.95 -16.23
C SER A 67 0.68 -2.88 -15.82
N PHE A 68 -0.19 -2.41 -16.72
CA PHE A 68 -1.22 -1.41 -16.43
C PHE A 68 -2.27 -1.95 -15.44
N PHE A 69 -2.78 -3.15 -15.67
CA PHE A 69 -3.70 -3.85 -14.76
C PHE A 69 -3.07 -4.07 -13.38
N PHE A 70 -1.80 -4.49 -13.32
CA PHE A 70 -1.08 -4.63 -12.06
C PHE A 70 -0.86 -3.29 -11.35
N LYS A 71 -0.76 -2.16 -12.09
CA LYS A 71 -0.72 -0.82 -11.46
C LYS A 71 -2.10 -0.43 -10.94
N LEU A 72 -3.15 -0.68 -11.72
CA LEU A 72 -4.53 -0.28 -11.44
C LEU A 72 -5.08 -0.97 -10.19
N TYR A 73 -4.81 -2.27 -10.05
CA TYR A 73 -5.28 -3.09 -8.94
C TYR A 73 -4.28 -3.20 -7.78
N GLY A 74 -3.15 -2.49 -7.84
CA GLY A 74 -2.14 -2.54 -6.77
C GLY A 74 -1.46 -3.90 -6.58
N LEU A 75 -1.53 -4.80 -7.56
CA LEU A 75 -1.03 -6.17 -7.46
C LEU A 75 0.46 -6.24 -7.12
N TYR A 76 1.24 -5.23 -7.55
CA TYR A 76 2.65 -5.10 -7.16
C TYR A 76 2.82 -4.95 -5.64
N ALA A 77 1.99 -4.13 -4.98
CA ALA A 77 2.08 -3.95 -3.53
C ALA A 77 1.70 -5.23 -2.79
N VAL A 78 0.74 -6.00 -3.31
CA VAL A 78 0.39 -7.33 -2.78
C VAL A 78 1.57 -8.28 -2.90
N ILE A 79 2.19 -8.37 -4.08
CA ILE A 79 3.37 -9.24 -4.30
C ILE A 79 4.50 -8.83 -3.35
N TYR A 80 4.78 -7.53 -3.20
CA TYR A 80 5.79 -7.04 -2.26
C TYR A 80 5.45 -7.40 -0.80
N GLY A 81 4.19 -7.21 -0.39
CA GLY A 81 3.74 -7.55 0.97
C GLY A 81 3.88 -9.04 1.27
N VAL A 82 3.51 -9.90 0.31
CA VAL A 82 3.65 -11.36 0.43
C VAL A 82 5.12 -11.78 0.49
N ILE A 83 5.97 -11.26 -0.41
CA ILE A 83 7.41 -11.57 -0.42
C ILE A 83 8.06 -11.11 0.88
N ALA A 84 7.77 -9.88 1.34
CA ALA A 84 8.29 -9.37 2.59
C ALA A 84 7.84 -10.24 3.78
N ALA A 85 6.57 -10.60 3.84
CA ALA A 85 6.05 -11.49 4.88
C ALA A 85 6.73 -12.86 4.87
N SER A 86 6.95 -13.47 3.70
CA SER A 86 7.66 -14.74 3.57
C SER A 86 9.12 -14.64 4.02
N ILE A 87 9.81 -13.54 3.67
CA ILE A 87 11.19 -13.30 4.08
C ILE A 87 11.26 -13.14 5.61
N PHE A 88 10.40 -12.33 6.22
CA PHE A 88 10.38 -12.14 7.66
C PHE A 88 10.00 -13.42 8.41
N ALA A 89 9.02 -14.19 7.93
CA ALA A 89 8.67 -15.47 8.51
C ALA A 89 9.85 -16.46 8.48
N THR A 90 10.57 -16.52 7.36
CA THR A 90 11.76 -17.37 7.22
C THR A 90 12.89 -16.92 8.16
N LEU A 91 13.10 -15.61 8.28
CA LEU A 91 14.10 -15.03 9.19
C LEU A 91 13.75 -15.29 10.65
N ILE A 92 12.48 -15.18 11.05
CA ILE A 92 12.04 -15.50 12.41
C ILE A 92 12.32 -16.97 12.71
N TYR A 93 12.02 -17.87 11.77
CA TYR A 93 12.27 -19.31 11.96
C TYR A 93 13.76 -19.65 12.09
N ARG A 94 14.65 -18.96 11.36
CA ARG A 94 16.09 -19.26 11.36
C ARG A 94 16.91 -18.48 12.39
N VAL A 95 16.47 -17.29 12.77
CA VAL A 95 17.28 -16.29 13.50
C VAL A 95 16.55 -15.86 14.79
N SER A 96 15.64 -16.70 15.31
CA SER A 96 14.87 -16.41 16.53
C SER A 96 15.76 -16.11 17.74
N ASP A 97 16.88 -16.80 17.84
CA ASP A 97 17.70 -16.83 19.06
C ASP A 97 18.82 -15.78 19.06
N VAL A 98 19.04 -15.11 17.93
CA VAL A 98 20.11 -14.12 17.81
C VAL A 98 19.66 -12.80 18.45
N ARG A 99 20.54 -12.25 19.29
CA ARG A 99 20.33 -11.01 20.02
C ARG A 99 21.33 -9.96 19.57
N LEU A 100 20.86 -8.73 19.42
CA LEU A 100 21.70 -7.56 19.16
C LEU A 100 21.52 -6.60 20.35
N LEU A 101 22.59 -6.32 21.10
CA LEU A 101 22.53 -5.46 22.28
C LEU A 101 21.43 -5.88 23.29
N ASP A 102 21.38 -7.18 23.61
CA ASP A 102 20.35 -7.82 24.46
C ASP A 102 18.89 -7.75 23.96
N VAL A 103 18.65 -7.16 22.80
CA VAL A 103 17.34 -7.16 22.13
C VAL A 103 17.27 -8.35 21.17
N PRO A 104 16.25 -9.22 21.28
CA PRO A 104 16.09 -10.33 20.37
C PRO A 104 15.65 -9.84 18.99
N LEU A 105 16.30 -10.32 17.93
CA LEU A 105 16.04 -9.88 16.55
C LEU A 105 14.63 -10.20 16.07
N TRP A 106 13.96 -11.20 16.66
CA TRP A 106 12.57 -11.50 16.35
C TRP A 106 11.65 -10.28 16.57
N SER A 107 11.95 -9.39 17.53
CA SER A 107 11.13 -8.21 17.82
C SER A 107 10.99 -7.28 16.61
N SER A 108 12.11 -6.92 15.98
CA SER A 108 12.14 -6.15 14.73
C SER A 108 11.46 -6.90 13.59
N LEU A 109 11.69 -8.22 13.47
CA LEU A 109 11.10 -9.02 12.39
C LEU A 109 9.58 -9.13 12.51
N PHE A 110 9.03 -9.23 13.73
CA PHE A 110 7.58 -9.19 13.98
C PHE A 110 6.97 -7.84 13.62
N ALA A 111 7.69 -6.72 13.82
CA ALA A 111 7.26 -5.43 13.30
C ALA A 111 7.30 -5.38 11.76
N GLY A 112 8.28 -6.03 11.13
CA GLY A 112 8.32 -6.26 9.67
C GLY A 112 7.11 -7.04 9.15
N LEU A 113 6.64 -8.04 9.90
CA LEU A 113 5.39 -8.76 9.59
C LEU A 113 4.15 -7.85 9.75
N GLY A 114 4.11 -7.05 10.82
CA GLY A 114 3.03 -6.09 11.07
C GLY A 114 2.89 -5.06 9.96
N SER A 115 3.99 -4.50 9.48
CA SER A 115 3.97 -3.56 8.36
C SER A 115 3.57 -4.27 7.06
N SER A 116 4.05 -5.49 6.81
CA SER A 116 3.61 -6.29 5.64
C SER A 116 2.09 -6.53 5.65
N ALA A 117 1.51 -6.82 6.82
CA ALA A 117 0.07 -6.93 6.98
C ALA A 117 -0.65 -5.60 6.72
N GLN A 118 -0.11 -4.47 7.17
CA GLN A 118 -0.63 -3.13 6.88
C GLN A 118 -0.66 -2.84 5.37
N ILE A 119 0.37 -3.25 4.62
CA ILE A 119 0.41 -3.08 3.17
C ILE A 119 -0.75 -3.83 2.51
N LEU A 120 -0.98 -5.08 2.92
CA LEU A 120 -2.04 -5.91 2.38
C LEU A 120 -3.43 -5.37 2.72
N THR A 121 -3.68 -5.01 3.98
CA THR A 121 -4.98 -4.45 4.40
C THR A 121 -5.26 -3.13 3.73
N GLY A 122 -4.24 -2.29 3.53
CA GLY A 122 -4.36 -1.04 2.82
C GLY A 122 -4.77 -1.21 1.35
N VAL A 123 -4.17 -2.17 0.64
CA VAL A 123 -4.55 -2.46 -0.76
C VAL A 123 -5.98 -2.98 -0.84
N VAL A 124 -6.40 -3.82 0.10
CA VAL A 124 -7.77 -4.35 0.17
C VAL A 124 -8.79 -3.24 0.45
N ASP A 125 -8.49 -2.31 1.35
CA ASP A 125 -9.38 -1.19 1.68
C ASP A 125 -9.54 -0.22 0.50
N ASP A 126 -8.46 0.10 -0.20
CA ASP A 126 -8.49 0.92 -1.43
C ASP A 126 -9.33 0.26 -2.53
N LEU A 127 -9.15 -1.04 -2.75
CA LEU A 127 -9.96 -1.81 -3.71
C LEU A 127 -11.44 -1.83 -3.31
N ARG A 128 -11.75 -1.99 -2.02
CA ARG A 128 -13.13 -2.01 -1.51
C ARG A 128 -13.82 -0.65 -1.68
N LYS A 129 -13.11 0.46 -1.43
CA LYS A 129 -13.69 1.81 -1.42
C LYS A 129 -13.80 2.42 -2.81
N GLN A 130 -12.81 2.20 -3.67
CA GLN A 130 -12.67 2.95 -4.92
C GLN A 130 -12.66 2.07 -6.17
N GLY A 131 -12.57 0.74 -6.03
CA GLY A 131 -12.46 -0.19 -7.16
C GLY A 131 -11.14 -0.11 -7.93
N ILE A 132 -10.30 0.88 -7.62
CA ILE A 132 -8.96 1.13 -8.18
C ILE A 132 -8.04 1.67 -7.07
N VAL A 133 -6.75 1.38 -7.16
CA VAL A 133 -5.76 1.86 -6.17
C VAL A 133 -5.23 3.23 -6.61
N THR A 134 -5.80 4.31 -6.08
CA THR A 134 -5.46 5.70 -6.50
C THR A 134 -4.37 6.36 -5.65
N ARG A 135 -4.18 5.94 -4.38
CA ARG A 135 -3.34 6.67 -3.41
C ARG A 135 -1.91 6.14 -3.21
N TYR A 136 -1.50 5.11 -3.94
CA TYR A 136 -0.30 4.35 -3.56
C TYR A 136 0.95 4.83 -4.30
N LYS A 137 1.73 5.73 -3.68
CA LYS A 137 3.09 6.08 -4.13
C LYS A 137 4.02 4.89 -3.86
N ARG A 138 4.24 4.06 -4.90
CA ARG A 138 5.05 2.81 -4.95
C ARG A 138 6.34 2.77 -4.12
N ILE A 139 7.02 3.90 -3.95
CA ILE A 139 8.32 3.97 -3.27
C ILE A 139 8.20 3.82 -1.74
N TRP A 140 7.08 4.24 -1.16
CA TRP A 140 6.91 4.19 0.30
C TRP A 140 6.66 2.76 0.80
N TYR A 141 6.04 1.90 -0.01
CA TYR A 141 5.79 0.49 0.32
C TYR A 141 7.05 -0.37 0.39
N THR A 142 8.10 -0.02 -0.37
CA THR A 142 9.39 -0.70 -0.26
C THR A 142 10.15 -0.28 0.98
N ALA A 143 9.97 0.95 1.47
CA ALA A 143 10.69 1.48 2.62
C ALA A 143 10.00 1.18 3.96
N LEU A 144 8.67 1.05 3.98
CA LEU A 144 7.86 0.80 5.18
C LEU A 144 8.33 -0.43 5.98
N PRO A 145 8.59 -1.60 5.36
CA PRO A 145 9.10 -2.75 6.10
C PRO A 145 10.43 -2.49 6.80
N PHE A 146 11.37 -1.78 6.15
CA PHE A 146 12.66 -1.45 6.75
C PHE A 146 12.53 -0.46 7.90
N LEU A 147 11.68 0.56 7.75
CA LEU A 147 11.39 1.51 8.85
C LEU A 147 10.73 0.81 10.03
N SER A 148 9.84 -0.16 9.77
CA SER A 148 9.18 -0.92 10.82
C SER A 148 10.14 -1.76 11.66
N LEU A 149 11.29 -2.20 11.11
CA LEU A 149 12.32 -2.91 11.88
C LEU A 149 12.89 -2.04 13.01
N ILE A 150 13.15 -0.76 12.71
CA ILE A 150 13.69 0.22 13.66
C ILE A 150 12.64 0.51 14.75
N PHE A 151 11.38 0.74 14.35
CA PHE A 151 10.31 0.96 15.31
C PHE A 151 10.04 -0.26 16.18
N GLY A 152 10.11 -1.48 15.63
CA GLY A 152 9.99 -2.73 16.37
C GLY A 152 11.10 -2.90 17.42
N TYR A 153 12.34 -2.57 17.05
CA TYR A 153 13.48 -2.58 17.97
C TYR A 153 13.26 -1.61 19.15
N MET A 154 12.82 -0.38 18.84
CA MET A 154 12.53 0.63 19.86
C MET A 154 11.34 0.24 20.74
N ALA A 155 10.29 -0.35 20.16
CA ALA A 155 9.13 -0.81 20.91
C ALA A 155 9.50 -1.92 21.90
N TYR A 156 10.39 -2.84 21.52
CA TYR A 156 10.88 -3.86 22.45
C TYR A 156 11.59 -3.24 23.65
N LEU A 157 12.51 -2.28 23.43
CA LEU A 157 13.23 -1.62 24.52
C LEU A 157 12.29 -0.91 25.51
N LEU A 158 11.30 -0.19 24.99
CA LEU A 158 10.33 0.54 25.80
C LEU A 158 9.37 -0.41 26.55
N PHE A 159 8.86 -1.42 25.87
CA PHE A 159 7.79 -2.27 26.39
C PHE A 159 8.31 -3.43 27.25
N SER A 160 9.45 -4.04 26.88
CA SER A 160 10.10 -5.09 27.67
C SER A 160 10.49 -4.54 29.05
N SER A 161 11.02 -3.31 29.11
CA SER A 161 11.36 -2.65 30.37
C SER A 161 10.13 -2.36 31.23
N GLY A 162 9.01 -1.96 30.60
CA GLY A 162 7.75 -1.73 31.29
C GLY A 162 7.12 -3.01 31.86
N LEU A 163 7.11 -4.11 31.11
CA LEU A 163 6.52 -5.38 31.56
C LEU A 163 7.30 -6.06 32.69
N VAL A 164 8.61 -5.81 32.78
CA VAL A 164 9.42 -6.26 33.92
C VAL A 164 8.94 -5.60 35.22
N ALA A 165 8.48 -4.35 35.17
CA ALA A 165 7.93 -3.66 36.33
C ALA A 165 6.55 -4.17 36.78
N PHE A 166 5.77 -4.79 35.88
CA PHE A 166 4.42 -5.30 36.17
C PHE A 166 4.37 -6.75 36.65
N ASN A 167 5.52 -7.40 36.85
CA ASN A 167 5.65 -8.75 37.41
C ASN A 167 4.79 -9.85 36.74
N LEU A 168 4.58 -9.77 35.41
CA LEU A 168 3.86 -10.79 34.63
C LEU A 168 4.62 -12.13 34.52
N GLY A 169 3.96 -13.23 34.19
CA GLY A 169 4.61 -14.52 33.90
C GLY A 169 5.54 -14.46 32.68
N SER A 170 6.56 -15.33 32.60
CA SER A 170 7.54 -15.32 31.50
C SER A 170 6.91 -15.48 30.12
N ASP A 171 5.96 -16.40 29.96
CA ASP A 171 5.30 -16.68 28.67
C ASP A 171 4.35 -15.55 28.25
N GLU A 172 3.62 -14.97 29.20
CA GLU A 172 2.71 -13.84 28.95
C GLU A 172 3.49 -12.58 28.53
N ARG A 173 4.68 -12.35 29.10
CA ARG A 173 5.57 -11.25 28.69
C ARG A 173 6.05 -11.41 27.25
N ILE A 174 6.45 -12.62 26.86
CA ILE A 174 6.94 -12.89 25.50
C ILE A 174 5.82 -12.70 24.48
N PHE A 175 4.62 -13.23 24.76
CA PHE A 175 3.48 -13.02 23.87
C PHE A 175 3.07 -11.55 23.76
N SER A 176 2.99 -10.84 24.89
CA SER A 176 2.63 -9.43 24.92
C SER A 176 3.63 -8.55 24.17
N THR A 177 4.93 -8.82 24.33
CA THR A 177 5.99 -8.12 23.58
C THR A 177 5.93 -8.41 22.08
N MET A 178 5.69 -9.67 21.66
CA MET A 178 5.45 -10.03 20.25
C MET A 178 4.26 -9.27 19.65
N PHE A 179 3.15 -9.22 20.39
CA PHE A 179 1.95 -8.51 19.95
C PHE A 179 2.21 -7.00 19.79
N VAL A 180 2.89 -6.37 20.75
CA VAL A 180 3.20 -4.94 20.66
C VAL A 180 4.18 -4.63 19.53
N CYS A 181 5.18 -5.49 19.29
CA CYS A 181 6.09 -5.32 18.15
C CYS A 181 5.33 -5.43 16.82
N PHE A 182 4.44 -6.41 16.69
CA PHE A 182 3.58 -6.54 15.51
C PHE A 182 2.67 -5.32 15.32
N LEU A 183 2.00 -4.86 16.39
CA LEU A 183 1.11 -3.69 16.34
C LEU A 183 1.87 -2.42 15.95
N THR A 184 3.08 -2.24 16.48
CA THR A 184 3.94 -1.10 16.15
C THR A 184 4.33 -1.12 14.67
N GLY A 185 4.66 -2.31 14.15
CA GLY A 185 4.85 -2.52 12.72
C GLY A 185 3.62 -2.16 11.89
N PHE A 186 2.44 -2.61 12.33
CA PHE A 186 1.17 -2.34 11.66
C PHE A 186 0.78 -0.85 11.70
N LEU A 187 1.17 -0.12 12.74
CA LEU A 187 0.87 1.31 12.90
C LEU A 187 1.97 2.22 12.33
N THR A 188 3.05 1.67 11.78
CA THR A 188 4.23 2.44 11.34
C THR A 188 3.87 3.57 10.38
N ASN A 189 3.03 3.32 9.38
CA ASN A 189 2.62 4.38 8.43
C ASN A 189 1.81 5.50 9.11
N TRP A 190 0.98 5.16 10.11
CA TRP A 190 0.20 6.14 10.87
C TRP A 190 1.11 7.00 11.75
N ILE A 191 2.09 6.38 12.42
CA ILE A 191 3.09 7.08 13.24
C ILE A 191 3.87 8.09 12.38
N ILE A 192 4.31 7.67 11.19
CA ILE A 192 5.04 8.55 10.25
C ILE A 192 4.17 9.74 9.82
N ASP A 193 2.90 9.52 9.51
CA ASP A 193 1.98 10.61 9.11
C ASP A 193 1.77 11.63 10.25
N GLN A 194 1.62 11.16 11.50
CA GLN A 194 1.52 12.05 12.66
C GLN A 194 2.81 12.83 12.91
N LEU A 195 3.97 12.18 12.82
CA LEU A 195 5.28 12.85 12.96
C LEU A 195 5.49 13.91 11.87
N SER A 196 5.09 13.61 10.63
CA SER A 196 5.18 14.58 9.53
C SER A 196 4.26 15.78 9.73
N LYS A 197 3.08 15.60 10.31
CA LYS A 197 2.15 16.70 10.65
C LYS A 197 2.71 17.58 11.76
N LEU A 198 3.25 16.97 12.82
CA LEU A 198 3.88 17.71 13.92
C LEU A 198 5.08 18.52 13.43
N SER A 199 5.94 17.94 12.60
CA SER A 199 7.11 18.64 12.03
C SER A 199 6.75 19.83 11.12
N LYS A 200 5.56 19.84 10.50
CA LYS A 200 5.11 20.97 9.67
C LYS A 200 4.47 22.09 10.48
N ASN A 201 4.08 21.79 11.72
CA ASN A 201 3.47 22.74 12.64
C ASN A 201 4.48 23.33 13.65
N MET A 202 5.76 22.93 13.54
CA MET A 202 6.91 23.58 14.19
C MET A 202 7.61 24.50 13.18
#